data_AF-A0A1A3N657-F1
#
_entry.id   AF-A0A1A3N657-F1
#
_cell.length_a   1.000
_cell.length_b   1.000
_cell.length_c   1.000
_cell.angle_alpha   90.00
_cell.angle_beta   90.00
_cell.angle_gamma   90.00
#
_symmetry.space_group_name_H-M   'P 1'
#
loop_
_entity.id
_entity.type
_entity.pdbx_description
1 polymer ?
#
loop_
_entity_poly.entity_id
_entity_poly.type
_entity_poly.pdbx_seq_one_letter_code
_entity_poly.pdbx_strand_id
1 'polypeptide(L)'
;MRWIVDGMNVIGSRPDGWWKDRRRAMVTLVERLDAWACGGSGEQVTVVFERPPSTPLRSSAIEVAYAPRAAANSADDEIVRLVRADPEPGEIRVVTSDRTLSERVRSLGASVHRAEGFRDLIDPRDPGSLGRHVD
;
A
#
# COMPACT_ATOMS: atom_id res chain seq x y z
N MET A 1 11.84 -10.85 -0.36
CA MET A 1 10.39 -10.64 -0.17
C MET A 1 9.99 -9.36 -0.89
N ARG A 2 8.97 -9.42 -1.76
CA ARG A 2 8.45 -8.31 -2.56
C ARG A 2 7.09 -7.88 -2.00
N TRP A 3 6.85 -6.57 -1.89
CA TRP A 3 5.60 -6.02 -1.37
C TRP A 3 4.82 -5.34 -2.48
N ILE A 4 3.55 -5.72 -2.63
CA ILE A 4 2.62 -5.04 -3.53
C ILE A 4 1.54 -4.40 -2.68
N VAL A 5 1.44 -3.08 -2.70
CA VAL A 5 0.58 -2.29 -1.82
C VAL A 5 -0.63 -1.77 -2.58
N ASP A 6 -1.83 -2.11 -2.11
CA ASP A 6 -3.06 -1.45 -2.54
C ASP A 6 -3.14 -0.06 -1.91
N GLY A 7 -2.84 0.95 -2.71
CA GLY A 7 -2.67 2.31 -2.21
C GLY A 7 -3.96 2.90 -1.63
N MET A 8 -5.10 2.67 -2.27
CA MET A 8 -6.38 3.24 -1.82
C MET A 8 -6.91 2.50 -0.59
N ASN A 9 -6.68 1.19 -0.49
CA ASN A 9 -7.04 0.43 0.70
C ASN A 9 -6.21 0.85 1.93
N VAL A 10 -4.91 1.12 1.75
CA VAL A 10 -4.06 1.66 2.83
C VAL A 10 -4.48 3.07 3.23
N ILE A 11 -4.77 3.96 2.27
CA ILE A 11 -5.28 5.31 2.55
C ILE A 11 -6.61 5.26 3.32
N GLY A 12 -7.50 4.32 2.98
CA GLY A 12 -8.80 4.13 3.62
C GLY A 12 -8.77 3.30 4.90
N SER A 13 -7.62 2.77 5.31
CA SER A 13 -7.52 1.82 6.43
C SER A 13 -7.76 2.45 7.80
N ARG A 14 -7.66 3.78 7.91
CA ARG A 14 -7.84 4.53 9.16
C ARG A 14 -8.89 5.64 9.00
N PRO A 15 -9.67 5.95 10.06
CA PRO A 15 -10.63 7.05 10.07
C PRO A 15 -9.96 8.41 10.38
N ASP A 16 -8.77 8.68 9.85
CA ASP A 16 -8.00 9.91 10.10
C ASP A 16 -8.31 11.05 9.10
N GLY A 17 -9.18 10.77 8.12
CA GLY A 17 -9.62 11.75 7.13
C GLY A 17 -8.70 11.90 5.92
N TRP A 18 -7.68 11.05 5.74
CA TRP A 18 -6.80 11.07 4.55
C TRP A 18 -7.59 11.02 3.24
N TRP A 19 -8.67 10.25 3.19
CA TRP A 19 -9.53 10.12 2.02
C TRP A 19 -10.17 11.44 1.54
N LYS A 20 -10.24 12.48 2.39
CA LYS A 20 -10.82 13.78 2.05
C LYS A 20 -10.01 14.53 0.99
N ASP A 21 -8.68 14.36 1.02
CA ASP A 21 -7.78 14.86 -0.02
C ASP A 21 -6.96 13.69 -0.57
N ARG A 22 -7.56 13.00 -1.54
CA ARG A 22 -6.95 11.82 -2.18
C ARG A 22 -5.57 12.12 -2.76
N ARG A 23 -5.38 13.31 -3.34
CA ARG A 23 -4.09 13.68 -3.95
C ARG A 23 -3.01 13.76 -2.88
N ARG A 24 -3.28 14.51 -1.80
CA ARG A 24 -2.35 14.64 -0.68
C ARG A 24 -2.08 13.28 -0.04
N ALA A 25 -3.12 12.46 0.17
CA ALA A 25 -2.99 11.13 0.73
C ALA A 25 -2.09 10.20 -0.11
N MET A 26 -2.20 10.24 -1.45
CA MET A 26 -1.33 9.47 -2.34
C MET A 26 0.13 9.92 -2.23
N VAL A 27 0.38 11.25 -2.23
CA VAL A 27 1.73 11.81 -2.08
C VAL A 27 2.33 11.37 -0.75
N THR A 28 1.62 11.58 0.36
CA THR A 28 2.11 11.24 1.69
C THR A 28 2.29 9.72 1.83
N LEU A 29 1.43 8.89 1.23
CA LEU A 29 1.64 7.43 1.23
C LEU A 29 2.96 7.06 0.53
N VAL A 30 3.23 7.62 -0.66
CA VAL A 30 4.48 7.35 -1.39
C VAL A 30 5.69 7.80 -0.59
N GLU A 31 5.66 8.98 0.03
CA GLU A 31 6.76 9.47 0.87
C GLU A 31 7.03 8.54 2.06
N ARG A 32 5.99 8.04 2.73
CA ARG A 32 6.12 7.10 3.86
C ARG A 32 6.69 5.75 3.42
N LEU A 33 6.23 5.25 2.28
CA LEU A 33 6.73 4.00 1.69
C LEU A 33 8.19 4.13 1.28
N ASP A 34 8.59 5.24 0.65
CA ASP A 34 9.97 5.50 0.23
C ASP A 34 10.92 5.56 1.43
N ALA A 35 10.51 6.26 2.51
CA ALA A 35 11.26 6.32 3.75
C ALA A 35 11.38 4.94 4.43
N TRP A 36 10.29 4.16 4.47
CA TRP A 36 10.30 2.82 5.05
C TRP A 36 11.19 1.85 4.26
N ALA A 37 11.13 1.87 2.93
CA ALA A 37 11.97 1.03 2.07
C ALA A 37 13.47 1.38 2.21
N CYS A 38 13.81 2.68 2.29
CA CYS A 38 15.18 3.13 2.56
C CYS A 38 15.68 2.78 3.97
N GLY A 39 14.77 2.70 4.94
CA GLY A 39 15.07 2.67 6.37
C GLY A 39 15.51 1.31 6.95
N GLY A 40 15.56 0.24 6.16
CA GLY A 40 16.23 -0.99 6.60
C GLY A 40 15.62 -2.33 6.19
N SER A 41 14.56 -2.37 5.38
CA SER A 41 14.01 -3.65 4.93
C SER A 41 14.73 -4.24 3.70
N GLY A 42 15.29 -3.39 2.81
CA GLY A 42 15.88 -3.87 1.55
C GLY A 42 14.87 -4.58 0.64
N GLU A 43 13.59 -4.41 0.94
CA GLU A 43 12.48 -5.07 0.26
C GLU A 43 12.04 -4.23 -0.94
N GLN A 44 11.71 -4.92 -2.04
CA GLN A 44 11.17 -4.25 -3.22
C GLN A 44 9.70 -3.95 -2.97
N VAL A 45 9.33 -2.68 -3.07
CA VAL A 45 7.97 -2.21 -2.81
C VAL A 45 7.39 -1.62 -4.08
N THR A 46 6.22 -2.11 -4.47
CA THR A 46 5.40 -1.56 -5.55
C THR A 46 4.07 -1.11 -4.96
N VAL A 47 3.72 0.17 -5.08
CA VAL A 47 2.38 0.66 -4.73
C VAL A 47 1.53 0.79 -5.99
N VAL A 48 0.31 0.27 -5.94
CA VAL A 48 -0.62 0.25 -7.07
C VAL A 48 -1.78 1.22 -6.79
N PHE A 49 -2.07 2.08 -7.76
CA PHE A 49 -3.23 2.96 -7.75
C PHE A 49 -4.11 2.74 -8.99
N GLU A 50 -5.40 3.04 -8.89
CA GLU A 50 -6.36 2.90 -10.00
C GLU A 50 -6.02 3.75 -11.23
N ARG A 51 -5.34 4.89 -11.02
CA ARG A 51 -4.96 5.85 -12.06
C ARG A 51 -3.76 6.70 -11.65
N PRO A 52 -3.00 7.23 -12.62
CA PRO A 52 -1.96 8.19 -12.34
C PRO A 52 -2.52 9.50 -11.78
N PRO A 53 -1.87 10.10 -10.78
CA PRO A 53 -2.18 11.46 -10.35
C PRO A 53 -1.77 12.47 -11.44
N SER A 54 -2.38 13.66 -11.41
CA SER A 54 -2.08 14.73 -12.37
C SER A 54 -0.62 15.23 -12.31
N THR A 55 0.10 14.91 -11.24
CA THR A 55 1.52 15.18 -11.10
C THR A 55 2.21 13.87 -10.74
N PRO A 56 3.23 13.43 -11.49
CA PRO A 56 3.94 12.19 -11.21
C PRO A 56 4.48 12.18 -9.77
N LEU A 57 4.20 11.10 -9.05
CA LEU A 57 4.82 10.83 -7.76
C LEU A 57 6.26 10.40 -8.03
N ARG A 58 7.21 11.02 -7.33
CA ARG A 58 8.62 10.65 -7.42
C ARG A 58 8.99 9.84 -6.18
N SER A 59 9.62 8.71 -6.40
CA SER A 59 10.20 7.84 -5.38
C SER A 59 11.61 7.45 -5.80
N SER A 60 12.45 7.16 -4.83
CA SER A 60 13.85 6.76 -5.04
C SER A 60 14.07 5.27 -4.82
N ALA A 61 13.22 4.64 -4.00
CA ALA A 61 13.37 3.24 -3.57
C ALA A 61 12.15 2.36 -3.91
N ILE A 62 10.99 2.95 -4.23
CA ILE A 62 9.77 2.20 -4.55
C ILE A 62 9.31 2.40 -5.99
N GLU A 63 8.59 1.40 -6.52
CA GLU A 63 7.87 1.51 -7.78
C GLU A 63 6.44 2.00 -7.55
N VAL A 64 5.96 2.90 -8.42
CA VAL A 64 4.56 3.34 -8.43
C VAL A 64 3.92 2.85 -9.73
N ALA A 65 3.03 1.86 -9.59
CA ALA A 65 2.29 1.27 -10.69
C ALA A 65 0.85 1.79 -10.75
N TYR A 66 0.27 1.76 -11.94
CA TYR A 66 -1.09 2.21 -12.19
C TYR A 66 -1.83 1.21 -13.04
N ALA A 67 -3.12 1.04 -12.77
CA ALA A 67 -3.96 0.23 -13.63
C ALA A 67 -4.02 0.85 -15.05
N PRO A 68 -3.98 0.02 -16.11
CA PRO A 68 -3.94 0.51 -17.50
C PRO A 68 -5.23 1.24 -17.92
N ARG A 69 -6.35 0.96 -17.25
CA ARG A 69 -7.63 1.66 -17.43
C ARG A 69 -8.27 1.90 -16.07
N ALA A 70 -8.67 3.14 -15.82
CA ALA A 70 -9.37 3.51 -14.59
C ALA A 70 -10.80 2.93 -14.61
N ALA A 71 -11.09 2.03 -13.69
CA ALA A 71 -12.40 1.45 -13.46
C ALA A 71 -12.54 1.07 -11.98
N ALA A 72 -13.75 0.75 -11.53
CA ALA A 72 -13.91 0.15 -10.20
C ALA A 72 -13.06 -1.13 -10.11
N ASN A 73 -12.30 -1.28 -9.03
CA ASN A 73 -11.41 -2.42 -8.78
C ASN A 73 -10.24 -2.57 -9.77
N SER A 74 -9.91 -1.53 -10.56
CA SER A 74 -8.83 -1.63 -11.53
C SER A 74 -7.46 -1.82 -10.87
N ALA A 75 -7.26 -1.30 -9.66
CA ALA A 75 -6.07 -1.56 -8.86
C ALA A 75 -5.97 -3.04 -8.46
N ASP A 76 -7.06 -3.66 -8.00
CA ASP A 76 -7.12 -5.08 -7.63
C ASP A 76 -6.73 -5.98 -8.80
N ASP A 77 -7.28 -5.70 -9.99
CA ASP A 77 -6.99 -6.48 -11.20
C ASP A 77 -5.53 -6.32 -11.62
N GLU A 78 -4.96 -5.13 -11.47
CA GLU A 78 -3.55 -4.88 -11.73
C GLU A 78 -2.64 -5.60 -10.73
N ILE A 79 -2.98 -5.59 -9.44
CA ILE A 79 -2.26 -6.36 -8.40
C ILE A 79 -2.28 -7.85 -8.74
N VAL A 80 -3.45 -8.40 -9.09
CA VAL A 80 -3.58 -9.81 -9.48
C VAL A 80 -2.77 -10.13 -10.73
N ARG A 81 -2.71 -9.20 -11.69
CA ARG A 81 -1.88 -9.34 -12.90
C ARG A 81 -0.40 -9.39 -12.54
N LEU A 82 0.08 -8.50 -11.67
CA LEU A 82 1.47 -8.47 -11.20
C LEU A 82 1.84 -9.76 -10.48
N VAL A 83 1.01 -10.21 -9.54
CA VAL A 83 1.23 -11.46 -8.80
C VAL A 83 1.27 -12.67 -9.75
N ARG A 84 0.37 -12.73 -10.73
CA ARG A 84 0.32 -13.84 -11.70
C ARG A 84 1.54 -13.87 -12.64
N ALA A 85 2.09 -12.72 -12.99
CA ALA A 85 3.20 -12.60 -13.91
C ALA A 85 4.57 -12.87 -13.25
N ASP A 86 4.62 -12.85 -11.91
CA ASP A 86 5.84 -13.08 -11.16
C ASP A 86 6.22 -14.59 -11.15
N PRO A 87 7.49 -14.95 -11.38
CA PRO A 87 7.94 -16.34 -11.39
C PRO A 87 7.91 -17.00 -10.00
N GLU A 88 7.92 -16.22 -8.92
CA GLU A 88 7.92 -16.71 -7.53
C GLU A 88 6.85 -15.99 -6.67
N PRO A 89 5.55 -16.23 -6.93
CA PRO A 89 4.46 -15.56 -6.20
C PRO A 89 4.51 -15.77 -4.68
N GLY A 90 5.11 -16.87 -4.21
CA GLY A 90 5.31 -17.18 -2.79
C GLY A 90 6.21 -16.18 -2.06
N GLU A 91 7.02 -15.42 -2.79
CA GLU A 91 7.82 -14.32 -2.24
C GLU A 91 7.11 -12.96 -2.27
N ILE A 92 5.84 -12.92 -2.72
CA ILE A 92 5.05 -11.71 -2.74
C ILE A 92 4.19 -11.62 -1.48
N ARG A 93 4.18 -10.43 -0.90
CA ARG A 93 3.24 -10.02 0.15
C ARG A 93 2.38 -8.87 -0.34
N VAL A 94 1.09 -9.13 -0.50
CA VAL A 94 0.11 -8.12 -0.91
C VAL A 94 -0.45 -7.42 0.33
N VAL A 95 -0.40 -6.09 0.36
CA VAL A 95 -1.02 -5.29 1.42
C VAL A 95 -2.42 -4.90 1.00
N THR A 96 -3.42 -5.52 1.60
CA THR A 96 -4.82 -5.16 1.44
C THR A 96 -5.66 -5.70 2.60
N SER A 97 -6.77 -5.06 2.88
CA SER A 97 -7.84 -5.56 3.75
C SER A 97 -9.08 -6.00 2.96
N ASP A 98 -9.08 -5.88 1.63
CA ASP A 98 -10.18 -6.38 0.80
C ASP A 98 -10.17 -7.92 0.76
N ARG A 99 -11.33 -8.52 1.04
CA ARG A 99 -11.46 -9.99 1.13
C ARG A 99 -11.34 -10.64 -0.25
N THR A 100 -11.96 -10.06 -1.27
CA THR A 100 -11.99 -10.60 -2.63
C THR A 100 -10.58 -10.61 -3.22
N LEU A 101 -9.86 -9.49 -3.11
CA LEU A 101 -8.47 -9.41 -3.54
C LEU A 101 -7.59 -10.37 -2.75
N SER A 102 -7.76 -10.45 -1.43
CA SER A 102 -7.01 -11.37 -0.56
C SER A 102 -7.14 -12.83 -1.01
N GLU A 103 -8.35 -13.28 -1.32
CA GLU A 103 -8.62 -14.63 -1.80
C GLU A 103 -7.95 -14.88 -3.16
N ARG A 104 -8.08 -13.93 -4.09
CA ARG A 104 -7.48 -14.02 -5.44
C ARG A 104 -5.97 -14.15 -5.38
N VAL A 105 -5.27 -13.31 -4.62
CA VAL A 105 -3.79 -13.34 -4.56
C VAL A 105 -3.26 -14.56 -3.80
N ARG A 106 -3.98 -15.02 -2.76
CA ARG A 106 -3.63 -16.27 -2.06
C ARG A 106 -3.79 -17.49 -2.96
N SER A 107 -4.81 -17.51 -3.83
CA SER A 107 -4.97 -18.59 -4.80
C SER A 107 -3.82 -18.69 -5.81
N LEU A 108 -3.06 -17.60 -5.99
CA LEU A 108 -1.87 -17.53 -6.83
C LEU A 108 -0.57 -17.85 -6.06
N GLY A 109 -0.64 -18.11 -4.75
CA GLY A 109 0.51 -18.43 -3.90
C GLY A 109 1.07 -17.25 -3.11
N ALA A 110 0.57 -16.03 -3.30
CA ALA A 110 1.04 -14.88 -2.54
C ALA A 110 0.50 -14.84 -1.11
N SER A 111 1.27 -14.22 -0.21
CA SER A 111 0.83 -13.93 1.15
C SER A 111 0.10 -12.58 1.22
N VAL A 112 -0.71 -12.38 2.26
CA VAL A 112 -1.46 -11.12 2.47
C VAL A 112 -1.11 -10.52 3.82
N HIS A 113 -0.89 -9.21 3.84
CA HIS A 113 -0.78 -8.40 5.04
C HIS A 113 -1.93 -7.40 5.10
N ARG A 114 -2.52 -7.22 6.29
CA ARG A 114 -3.63 -6.25 6.44
C ARG A 114 -3.14 -4.83 6.25
N ALA A 115 -3.98 -4.01 5.60
CA ALA A 115 -3.65 -2.62 5.31
C ALA A 115 -3.47 -1.78 6.58
N GLU A 116 -4.32 -1.96 7.60
CA GLU A 116 -4.20 -1.22 8.87
C GLU A 116 -2.88 -1.54 9.59
N GLY A 117 -2.54 -2.83 9.72
CA GLY A 117 -1.28 -3.23 10.37
C GLY A 117 -0.07 -2.74 9.59
N PHE A 118 -0.11 -2.76 8.26
CA PHE A 118 0.97 -2.20 7.45
C PHE A 118 1.04 -0.68 7.59
N ARG A 119 -0.10 -0.02 7.70
CA ARG A 119 -0.18 1.42 7.94
C ARG A 119 0.48 1.82 9.26
N ASP A 120 0.33 1.01 10.30
CA ASP A 120 1.04 1.19 11.59
C ASP A 120 2.56 1.04 11.46
N LEU A 121 3.07 0.25 10.51
CA LEU A 121 4.51 0.10 10.27
C LEU A 121 5.14 1.31 9.57
N ILE A 122 4.46 1.85 8.56
CA ILE A 122 5.02 2.93 7.72
C ILE A 122 4.67 4.33 8.22
N ASP A 123 3.63 4.44 9.04
CA ASP A 123 3.15 5.68 9.64
C ASP A 123 2.68 5.39 11.06
N PRO A 124 3.62 5.11 11.99
CA PRO A 124 3.30 4.77 13.37
C PRO A 124 2.46 5.86 14.01
N ARG A 125 1.45 5.44 14.76
CA ARG A 125 0.70 6.39 15.61
C ARG A 125 1.67 6.95 16.63
N ASP A 126 1.70 8.27 16.78
CA ASP A 126 2.54 8.91 17.77
C ASP A 126 2.15 8.36 19.17
N PRO A 127 3.05 7.76 19.95
CA PRO A 127 2.72 7.20 21.26
C PRO A 127 2.34 8.29 22.29
N GLY A 128 2.41 9.58 21.93
CA GLY A 128 2.18 10.71 22.83
C GLY A 128 0.86 11.46 22.60
N SER A 129 -0.28 10.88 22.95
CA SER A 129 -1.52 11.65 23.24
C SER A 129 -2.46 10.99 24.26
N LEU A 130 -2.07 9.87 24.87
CA LEU A 130 -2.75 9.30 26.02
C LEU A 130 -1.90 9.52 27.29
N GLY A 131 -2.31 10.47 28.13
CA GLY A 131 -1.95 10.51 29.55
C GLY A 131 -0.77 11.40 29.96
N ARG A 132 -1.01 12.70 30.09
CA ARG A 132 -0.46 13.48 31.20
C ARG A 132 -1.60 14.21 31.89
N HIS A 133 -2.40 13.46 32.65
CA HIS A 133 -3.07 14.02 33.82
C HIS A 133 -1.99 13.97 34.91
N VAL A 134 -1.42 15.13 35.22
CA VAL A 134 -0.61 15.30 36.42
C VAL A 134 -1.59 15.54 37.57
N ASP A 135 -1.40 14.78 38.65
CA ASP A 135 -2.12 14.86 39.91
C ASP A 135 -2.13 16.28 40.53
#